data_AF-A0A842HAA7-F1
#
_entry.id   AF-A0A842HAA7-F1
#
_cell.length_a   1.000
_cell.length_b   1.000
_cell.length_c   1.000
_cell.angle_alpha   90.00
_cell.angle_beta   90.00
_cell.angle_gamma   90.00
#
_symmetry.space_group_name_H-M   'P 1'
#
loop_
_entity.id
_entity.type
_entity.pdbx_description
1 polymer ?
#
loop_
_entity_poly.entity_id
_entity_poly.type
_entity_poly.pdbx_seq_one_letter_code
_entity_poly.pdbx_strand_id
1 'polypeptide(L)'
;MHDPAPPLPLCSLHWRANEGLPPQAWMDTDTAHLNRTIGKYILCGNASLLADTLPAPEADGERDFLRLPLGTTMAGETLGLCLLQRIPQYFPGAGFYARLTGPDGNDIHAEHSWDAHTPGGYLTAELPVRTCGPLWLTLGLRGRIRLILDDIRVALAPLTAPVSEPVRVALQASATAAAWQPSLDELMGFNTHGYYAEELRWIYERWRIGWVRNGSFVWSAIEPEDGRFEFSRSDHELEAVQRFGLNVIAGVGRTTPWASSDPAERALPSGSLGKAPPRDYERFYRYVRATVERYSRPPWNISHWQIWNEPNSKGYWLGSHEEFIDRVFIPSSRIIREHGGKAVFGGWANLHEDSRSHYLYRDMEDWLGYNELWKHIDILTVHYAETDVFDYLHEHYVRDGRVRQLWMTEFGNTTRTPDYVPRLLPRLLYWLLTHGAEPERYRLFWYDLYRACAGGGHGEPGMHLITGRDGHCGLTYPHGEALDAFYDILGFGPLSPLGSGQSGPVSVCALRAGERRILAVHSTDTHARDDLEIILPAGVSARSARLLDAWLGRNGTGSQVRSYLQWSPPALDVRPDAAGTLIRVPATLRRNVFYIELDPQ
;
A
#
# COMPACT_ATOMS: atom_id res chain seq x y z
N MET A 1 19.04 53.49 35.02
CA MET A 1 17.62 53.79 34.82
C MET A 1 17.25 53.40 33.41
N HIS A 2 16.79 52.16 33.23
CA HIS A 2 15.80 51.80 32.22
C HIS A 2 15.07 50.61 32.83
N ASP A 3 13.87 50.87 33.35
CA ASP A 3 12.97 49.85 33.87
C ASP A 3 12.69 48.80 32.80
N PRO A 4 12.61 47.50 33.16
CA PRO A 4 11.92 46.54 32.31
C PRO A 4 10.46 46.97 32.22
N ALA A 5 9.93 47.08 31.00
CA ALA A 5 8.52 47.32 30.77
C ALA A 5 7.66 46.33 31.57
N PRO A 6 6.55 46.76 32.19
CA PRO A 6 5.72 45.86 32.98
C PRO A 6 5.15 44.76 32.07
N PRO A 7 4.93 43.54 32.59
CA PRO A 7 4.18 42.53 31.85
C PRO A 7 2.79 43.10 31.53
N LEU A 8 2.44 43.13 30.25
CA LEU A 8 1.07 43.41 29.80
C LEU A 8 0.13 42.43 30.50
N PRO A 9 -1.07 42.88 30.93
CA PRO A 9 -1.98 42.03 31.68
C PRO A 9 -2.35 40.81 30.83
N LEU A 10 -2.21 39.61 31.41
CA LEU A 10 -2.87 38.40 30.93
C LEU A 10 -4.31 38.76 30.61
N CYS A 11 -4.71 38.59 29.34
CA CYS A 11 -6.11 38.68 28.92
C CYS A 11 -6.95 37.89 29.93
N SER A 12 -7.99 38.51 30.47
CA SER A 12 -8.93 37.90 31.40
C SER A 12 -9.60 36.69 30.74
N LEU A 13 -9.08 35.49 31.02
CA LEU A 13 -9.65 34.23 30.61
C LEU A 13 -10.90 33.98 31.47
N HIS A 14 -12.10 34.15 30.92
CA HIS A 14 -13.32 33.74 31.60
C HIS A 14 -13.53 32.23 31.39
N TRP A 15 -13.02 31.43 32.34
CA TRP A 15 -13.27 30.00 32.41
C TRP A 15 -14.57 29.72 33.18
N ARG A 16 -15.49 28.95 32.59
CA ARG A 16 -16.56 28.25 33.34
C ARG A 16 -16.35 26.75 33.18
N ALA A 17 -15.89 26.09 34.25
CA ALA A 17 -16.00 24.65 34.37
C ALA A 17 -17.50 24.31 34.53
N ASN A 18 -18.08 23.62 33.57
CA ASN A 18 -19.39 22.99 33.76
C ASN A 18 -19.16 21.52 34.15
N GLU A 19 -19.08 21.24 35.44
CA GLU A 19 -19.14 19.87 35.94
C GLU A 19 -20.59 19.36 35.84
N GLY A 20 -20.81 18.24 35.13
CA GLY A 20 -22.05 17.47 35.26
C GLY A 20 -23.24 17.84 34.36
N LEU A 21 -23.06 18.47 33.20
CA LEU A 21 -24.17 18.64 32.24
C LEU A 21 -24.42 17.36 31.42
N PRO A 22 -25.68 16.92 31.22
CA PRO A 22 -25.99 15.81 30.34
C PRO A 22 -25.67 16.16 28.86
N PRO A 23 -25.28 15.17 28.02
CA PRO A 23 -24.85 15.37 26.63
C PRO A 23 -25.85 16.12 25.73
N GLN A 24 -27.11 16.21 26.16
CA GLN A 24 -28.21 16.77 25.36
C GLN A 24 -28.24 18.29 25.25
N ALA A 25 -27.57 19.04 26.12
CA ALA A 25 -27.68 20.50 26.14
C ALA A 25 -26.90 21.24 25.02
N TRP A 26 -26.17 20.54 24.15
CA TRP A 26 -25.22 21.13 23.19
C TRP A 26 -25.32 20.57 21.76
N MET A 27 -26.47 19.99 21.38
CA MET A 27 -26.63 19.31 20.10
C MET A 27 -26.97 20.26 18.94
N ASP A 28 -25.97 20.55 18.11
CA ASP A 28 -26.15 20.85 16.69
C ASP A 28 -25.33 19.86 15.85
N THR A 29 -25.74 19.71 14.59
CA THR A 29 -25.60 18.57 13.64
C THR A 29 -24.21 17.98 13.35
N ASP A 30 -23.14 18.48 13.96
CA ASP A 30 -21.75 18.17 13.62
C ASP A 30 -21.06 17.14 14.56
N THR A 31 -21.79 16.60 15.54
CA THR A 31 -21.23 15.81 16.66
C THR A 31 -21.42 14.29 16.57
N ALA A 32 -21.89 13.74 15.45
CA ALA A 32 -22.02 12.28 15.24
C ALA A 32 -20.67 11.53 15.28
N HIS A 33 -19.55 12.24 15.16
CA HIS A 33 -18.18 11.72 15.31
C HIS A 33 -17.72 11.69 16.78
N LEU A 34 -18.18 12.65 17.61
CA LEU A 34 -17.80 12.75 19.03
C LEU A 34 -18.42 11.62 19.88
N ASN A 35 -19.71 11.31 19.66
CA ASN A 35 -20.40 10.22 20.38
C ASN A 35 -19.85 8.81 20.05
N ARG A 36 -19.10 8.65 18.95
CA ARG A 36 -18.50 7.37 18.56
C ARG A 36 -17.08 7.16 19.11
N THR A 37 -16.43 8.23 19.57
CA THR A 37 -15.00 8.22 19.88
C THR A 37 -14.71 8.37 21.37
N ILE A 38 -15.63 8.96 22.15
CA ILE A 38 -15.33 9.47 23.50
C ILE A 38 -16.47 9.08 24.47
N GLY A 39 -16.13 8.35 25.54
CA GLY A 39 -17.04 7.85 26.56
C GLY A 39 -17.63 8.92 27.49
N LYS A 40 -18.51 8.48 28.42
CA LYS A 40 -19.51 9.22 29.22
C LYS A 40 -19.05 10.38 30.14
N TYR A 41 -17.80 10.83 30.13
CA TYR A 41 -17.37 11.97 30.95
C TYR A 41 -16.77 13.04 30.06
N ILE A 42 -17.41 14.21 30.02
CA ILE A 42 -16.97 15.35 29.22
C ILE A 42 -16.52 16.44 30.19
N LEU A 43 -15.21 16.68 30.31
CA LEU A 43 -14.73 17.99 30.72
C LEU A 43 -14.85 18.92 29.52
N CYS A 44 -15.92 19.71 29.49
CA CYS A 44 -16.15 20.73 28.47
C CYS A 44 -15.85 22.11 29.05
N GLY A 45 -14.96 22.85 28.40
CA GLY A 45 -14.75 24.27 28.67
C GLY A 45 -14.75 25.05 27.35
N ASN A 46 -15.38 26.23 27.36
CA ASN A 46 -15.21 27.23 26.30
C ASN A 46 -14.14 28.22 26.75
N ALA A 47 -13.12 28.43 25.92
CA ALA A 47 -12.20 29.54 26.07
C ALA A 47 -12.32 30.43 24.82
N SER A 48 -12.78 31.66 25.00
CA SER A 48 -12.74 32.70 23.96
C SER A 48 -11.48 33.52 24.18
N LEU A 49 -10.52 33.43 23.27
CA LEU A 49 -9.31 34.25 23.31
C LEU A 49 -9.47 35.37 22.28
N LEU A 50 -10.02 36.51 22.70
CA LEU A 50 -9.94 37.76 21.93
C LEU A 50 -8.51 38.30 22.07
N ALA A 51 -7.58 37.66 21.36
CA ALA A 51 -6.23 38.17 21.22
C ALA A 51 -6.18 39.03 19.96
N ASP A 52 -6.27 40.34 20.12
CA ASP A 52 -5.84 41.27 19.09
C ASP A 52 -4.34 41.04 18.85
N THR A 53 -4.05 40.19 17.86
CA THR A 53 -2.72 39.88 17.33
C THR A 53 -1.68 39.44 18.37
N LEU A 54 -1.53 38.12 18.55
CA LEU A 54 -0.28 37.59 19.12
C LEU A 54 0.87 37.91 18.14
N PRO A 55 1.97 38.57 18.56
CA PRO A 55 3.13 38.75 17.70
C PRO A 55 3.73 37.36 17.38
N ALA A 56 4.12 37.19 16.11
CA ALA A 56 4.63 35.94 15.58
C ALA A 56 5.88 35.46 16.34
N PRO A 57 6.03 34.13 16.58
CA PRO A 57 7.32 33.56 16.91
C PRO A 57 8.31 33.85 15.77
N GLU A 58 9.60 33.99 16.08
CA GLU A 58 10.65 33.94 15.06
C GLU A 58 10.53 32.62 14.28
N ALA A 59 11.02 32.58 13.04
CA ALA A 59 11.03 31.34 12.27
C ALA A 59 11.78 30.29 13.11
N ASP A 60 11.08 29.21 13.49
CA ASP A 60 11.49 28.11 14.40
C ASP A 60 11.10 28.23 15.89
N GLY A 61 10.33 29.25 16.31
CA GLY A 61 9.87 29.38 17.70
C GLY A 61 8.55 28.65 18.04
N GLU A 62 8.52 27.99 19.20
CA GLU A 62 7.30 27.47 19.86
C GLU A 62 6.71 28.49 20.84
N ARG A 63 5.38 28.55 20.95
CA ARG A 63 4.71 29.40 21.95
C ARG A 63 3.46 28.74 22.52
N ASP A 64 3.48 28.52 23.83
CA ASP A 64 2.31 28.10 24.61
C ASP A 64 1.24 29.20 24.62
N PHE A 65 -0.02 28.82 24.43
CA PHE A 65 -1.15 29.74 24.53
C PHE A 65 -2.26 29.25 25.47
N LEU A 66 -2.28 27.97 25.83
CA LEU A 66 -3.25 27.42 26.79
C LEU A 66 -2.58 26.35 27.68
N ARG A 67 -2.84 26.40 28.99
CA ARG A 67 -2.45 25.35 29.93
C ARG A 67 -3.62 25.00 30.84
N LEU A 68 -4.05 23.74 30.82
CA LEU A 68 -5.24 23.24 31.52
C LEU A 68 -4.85 22.17 32.55
N PRO A 69 -5.29 22.28 33.83
CA PRO A 69 -5.15 21.20 34.80
C PRO A 69 -6.15 20.08 34.49
N LEU A 70 -5.70 18.83 34.42
CA LEU A 70 -6.51 17.65 34.09
C LEU A 70 -6.92 16.81 35.31
N GLY A 71 -6.55 17.22 36.53
CA GLY A 71 -6.76 16.44 37.75
C GLY A 71 -5.81 15.24 37.87
N THR A 72 -6.00 14.42 38.91
CA THR A 72 -5.25 13.17 39.13
C THR A 72 -5.80 12.05 38.27
N THR A 73 -4.96 11.53 37.37
CA THR A 73 -5.29 10.37 36.52
C THR A 73 -4.66 9.08 37.07
N MET A 74 -5.23 7.93 36.71
CA MET A 74 -4.70 6.61 37.06
C MET A 74 -3.78 6.09 35.92
N ALA A 75 -2.66 5.47 36.25
CA ALA A 75 -1.77 4.87 35.25
C ALA A 75 -2.51 3.78 34.45
N GLY A 76 -2.41 3.82 33.11
CA GLY A 76 -3.06 2.87 32.20
C GLY A 76 -4.28 3.40 31.46
N GLU A 77 -4.74 4.62 31.76
CA GLU A 77 -5.83 5.28 31.00
C GLU A 77 -5.31 5.89 29.69
N THR A 78 -6.14 5.93 28.65
CA THR A 78 -5.88 6.75 27.44
C THR A 78 -6.91 7.87 27.39
N LEU A 79 -6.41 9.11 27.31
CA LEU A 79 -7.25 10.29 27.17
C LEU A 79 -7.44 10.61 25.68
N GLY A 80 -8.68 10.67 25.23
CA GLY A 80 -9.01 11.23 23.92
C GLY A 80 -9.11 12.75 24.03
N LEU A 81 -8.23 13.49 23.36
CA LEU A 81 -8.31 14.93 23.18
C LEU A 81 -9.02 15.22 21.86
N CYS A 82 -10.09 16.01 21.89
CA CYS A 82 -10.68 16.60 20.69
C CYS A 82 -10.66 18.13 20.78
N LEU A 83 -10.03 18.76 19.79
CA LEU A 83 -9.95 20.19 19.58
C LEU A 83 -10.85 20.54 18.39
N LEU A 84 -11.95 21.23 18.66
CA LEU A 84 -12.74 21.86 17.60
C LEU A 84 -12.19 23.25 17.33
N GLN A 85 -11.78 23.50 16.08
CA GLN A 85 -11.47 24.86 15.65
C GLN A 85 -11.80 25.09 14.18
N ARG A 86 -12.43 26.23 13.89
CA ARG A 86 -12.62 26.71 12.53
C ARG A 86 -11.41 27.56 12.11
N ILE A 87 -10.42 26.95 11.45
CA ILE A 87 -9.22 27.67 10.95
C ILE A 87 -9.55 28.39 9.64
N PRO A 88 -9.43 29.73 9.54
CA PRO A 88 -9.89 30.45 8.35
C PRO A 88 -9.00 30.32 7.11
N GLN A 89 -7.67 30.14 7.23
CA GLN A 89 -6.73 30.15 6.09
C GLN A 89 -5.43 29.35 6.34
N TYR A 90 -4.87 28.75 5.27
CA TYR A 90 -3.64 27.94 5.27
C TYR A 90 -2.35 28.79 5.26
N PHE A 91 -1.34 28.38 6.04
CA PHE A 91 0.04 28.87 5.94
C PHE A 91 1.04 27.69 5.96
N PRO A 92 1.97 27.58 4.99
CA PRO A 92 2.99 26.54 5.01
C PRO A 92 3.99 26.74 6.17
N GLY A 93 4.34 25.66 6.90
CA GLY A 93 5.31 25.70 8.01
C GLY A 93 4.73 26.13 9.37
N ALA A 94 3.40 26.08 9.48
CA ALA A 94 2.63 26.48 10.63
C ALA A 94 1.91 25.27 11.25
N GLY A 95 2.08 25.07 12.56
CA GLY A 95 1.45 23.96 13.26
C GLY A 95 0.97 24.27 14.67
N PHE A 96 0.09 23.40 15.15
CA PHE A 96 -0.31 23.34 16.56
C PHE A 96 0.50 22.26 17.25
N TYR A 97 0.70 22.37 18.56
CA TYR A 97 1.11 21.21 19.37
C TYR A 97 0.29 21.08 20.65
N ALA A 98 0.20 19.83 21.13
CA ALA A 98 -0.29 19.51 22.45
C ALA A 98 0.75 18.71 23.22
N ARG A 99 0.88 19.01 24.52
CA ARG A 99 1.86 18.43 25.43
C ARG A 99 1.22 18.10 26.77
N LEU A 100 1.60 16.96 27.33
CA LEU A 100 1.21 16.56 28.68
C LEU A 100 2.41 16.63 29.62
N THR A 101 2.32 17.51 30.62
CA THR A 101 3.37 17.69 31.64
C THR A 101 2.91 17.16 32.99
N GLY A 102 3.89 16.70 33.77
CA GLY A 102 3.70 16.25 35.14
C GLY A 102 3.78 17.36 36.19
N PRO A 103 3.70 16.99 37.48
CA PRO A 103 3.81 17.92 38.61
C PRO A 103 5.11 18.72 38.58
N ASP A 104 6.17 18.11 38.07
CA ASP A 104 7.52 18.67 38.02
C ASP A 104 7.77 19.51 36.76
N GLY A 105 6.74 19.68 35.91
CA GLY A 105 6.84 20.42 34.64
C GLY A 105 7.55 19.68 33.51
N ASN A 106 8.11 18.50 33.78
CA ASN A 106 8.70 17.63 32.75
C ASN A 106 7.62 17.01 31.86
N ASP A 107 7.94 16.87 30.58
CA ASP A 107 7.11 16.18 29.60
C ASP A 107 7.01 14.70 30.00
N ILE A 108 5.78 14.24 30.27
CA ILE A 108 5.55 12.82 30.56
C ILE A 108 5.28 12.07 29.24
N HIS A 109 4.80 12.76 28.20
CA HIS A 109 4.41 12.18 26.90
C HIS A 109 4.73 13.05 25.69
N ALA A 110 4.82 12.37 24.54
CA ALA A 110 5.22 12.92 23.26
C ALA A 110 4.35 14.10 22.83
N GLU A 111 5.03 15.18 22.44
CA GLU A 111 4.48 16.31 21.71
C GLU A 111 3.77 15.81 20.45
N HIS A 112 2.50 16.17 20.29
CA HIS A 112 1.79 15.91 19.05
C HIS A 112 1.70 17.22 18.27
N SER A 113 2.40 17.29 17.16
CA SER A 113 2.41 18.46 16.26
C SER A 113 1.55 18.20 15.03
N TRP A 114 0.81 19.22 14.60
CA TRP A 114 -0.09 19.15 13.45
C TRP A 114 0.21 20.25 12.46
N ASP A 115 0.39 19.92 11.18
CA ASP A 115 0.40 20.90 10.10
C ASP A 115 -1.04 21.24 9.67
N ALA A 116 -1.37 22.53 9.60
CA ALA A 116 -2.73 23.00 9.38
C ALA A 116 -3.19 22.86 7.90
N HIS A 117 -3.43 21.66 7.38
CA HIS A 117 -3.66 21.46 5.92
C HIS A 117 -5.09 21.69 5.39
N THR A 118 -6.11 21.88 6.25
CA THR A 118 -7.51 22.03 5.82
C THR A 118 -8.27 23.09 6.61
N PRO A 119 -8.98 24.05 5.95
CA PRO A 119 -9.91 24.94 6.62
C PRO A 119 -11.08 24.15 7.23
N GLY A 120 -11.28 24.24 8.55
CA GLY A 120 -12.46 23.68 9.24
C GLY A 120 -12.39 22.21 9.66
N GLY A 121 -11.25 21.74 10.20
CA GLY A 121 -11.09 20.37 10.72
C GLY A 121 -11.26 20.23 12.24
N TYR A 122 -11.56 19.00 12.68
CA TYR A 122 -11.45 18.56 14.08
C TYR A 122 -10.05 18.00 14.29
N LEU A 123 -9.36 18.41 15.35
CA LEU A 123 -8.07 17.82 15.73
C LEU A 123 -8.33 16.80 16.84
N THR A 124 -7.93 15.55 16.64
CA THR A 124 -8.03 14.50 17.67
C THR A 124 -6.64 13.95 18.01
N ALA A 125 -6.40 13.68 19.29
CA ALA A 125 -5.20 13.00 19.77
C ALA A 125 -5.56 11.98 20.85
N GLU A 126 -4.84 10.87 20.86
CA GLU A 126 -4.91 9.87 21.95
C GLU A 126 -3.65 10.03 22.79
N LEU A 127 -3.84 10.31 24.07
CA LEU A 127 -2.78 10.62 25.00
C LEU A 127 -2.73 9.53 26.09
N PRO A 128 -1.81 8.54 25.96
CA PRO A 128 -1.70 7.47 26.94
C PRO A 128 -1.13 7.99 28.26
N VAL A 129 -1.73 7.65 29.40
CA VAL A 129 -1.28 8.05 30.74
C VAL A 129 -0.43 6.94 31.35
N ARG A 130 0.85 7.21 31.59
CA ARG A 130 1.82 6.22 32.13
C ARG A 130 2.13 6.37 33.62
N THR A 131 1.73 7.47 34.24
CA THR A 131 2.06 7.78 35.64
C THR A 131 0.84 8.27 36.37
N CYS A 132 0.66 7.85 37.62
CA CYS A 132 -0.36 8.39 38.50
C CYS A 132 0.07 9.77 39.02
N GLY A 133 -0.80 10.78 38.90
CA GLY A 133 -0.52 12.12 39.42
C GLY A 133 -1.33 13.22 38.74
N PRO A 134 -1.25 14.47 39.24
CA PRO A 134 -1.85 15.60 38.54
C PRO A 134 -1.15 15.81 37.19
N LEU A 135 -1.94 16.04 36.15
CA LEU A 135 -1.48 16.29 34.78
C LEU A 135 -1.91 17.69 34.32
N TRP A 136 -1.11 18.27 33.42
CA TRP A 136 -1.45 19.51 32.72
C TRP A 136 -1.37 19.28 31.22
N LEU A 137 -2.42 19.69 30.50
CA LEU A 137 -2.42 19.78 29.05
C LEU A 137 -1.98 21.18 28.64
N THR A 138 -0.92 21.27 27.85
CA THR A 138 -0.45 22.52 27.25
C THR A 138 -0.74 22.49 25.75
N LEU A 139 -1.33 23.56 25.20
CA LEU A 139 -1.47 23.78 23.77
C LEU A 139 -0.62 24.96 23.34
N GLY A 140 0.09 24.80 22.23
CA GLY A 140 0.95 25.82 21.67
C GLY A 140 0.94 25.88 20.14
N LEU A 141 1.59 26.92 19.61
CA LEU A 141 1.75 27.17 18.18
C LEU A 141 3.23 27.07 17.81
N ARG A 142 3.48 26.62 16.58
CA ARG A 142 4.81 26.58 15.95
C ARG A 142 4.77 27.29 14.61
N GLY A 143 5.77 28.14 14.35
CA GLY A 143 5.91 28.88 13.10
C GLY A 143 5.10 30.19 13.02
N ARG A 144 5.19 30.88 11.87
CA ARG A 144 4.52 32.17 11.67
C ARG A 144 3.04 31.98 11.35
N ILE A 145 2.20 32.28 12.33
CA ILE A 145 0.76 32.14 12.19
C ILE A 145 0.04 33.42 12.65
N ARG A 146 -0.97 33.84 11.89
CA ARG A 146 -1.98 34.82 12.34
C ARG A 146 -3.30 34.08 12.48
N LEU A 147 -3.69 33.75 13.70
CA LEU A 147 -4.94 33.07 14.02
C LEU A 147 -5.89 34.00 14.76
N ILE A 148 -7.17 33.91 14.42
CA ILE A 148 -8.27 34.34 15.28
C ILE A 148 -8.81 33.04 15.89
N LEU A 149 -8.65 32.88 17.20
CA LEU A 149 -9.10 31.70 17.95
C LEU A 149 -10.47 32.00 18.55
N ASP A 150 -11.53 31.67 17.82
CA ASP A 150 -12.90 31.71 18.34
C ASP A 150 -13.38 30.30 18.68
N ASP A 151 -13.99 30.14 19.86
CA ASP A 151 -14.65 28.92 20.35
C ASP A 151 -13.78 27.65 20.37
N ILE A 152 -12.64 27.69 21.09
CA ILE A 152 -11.89 26.47 21.39
C ILE A 152 -12.71 25.60 22.34
N ARG A 153 -13.13 24.42 21.87
CA ARG A 153 -13.73 23.37 22.69
C ARG A 153 -12.74 22.23 22.86
N VAL A 154 -12.47 21.91 24.11
CA VAL A 154 -11.67 20.75 24.50
C VAL A 154 -12.62 19.73 25.13
N ALA A 155 -12.62 18.51 24.60
CA ALA A 155 -13.26 17.36 25.23
C ALA A 155 -12.20 16.34 25.63
N LEU A 156 -12.29 15.87 26.87
CA LEU A 156 -11.49 14.78 27.43
C LEU A 156 -12.44 13.76 28.02
N ALA A 157 -12.34 12.50 27.58
CA ALA A 157 -12.93 11.39 28.31
C ALA A 157 -11.92 10.26 28.49
N PRO A 158 -12.04 9.50 29.59
CA PRO A 158 -11.44 8.19 29.67
C PRO A 158 -12.02 7.32 28.56
N LEU A 159 -11.16 6.77 27.70
CA LEU A 159 -11.51 5.66 26.82
C LEU A 159 -11.67 4.40 27.70
N THR A 160 -12.72 4.35 28.51
CA THR A 160 -13.18 3.06 29.04
C THR A 160 -13.83 2.32 27.88
N ALA A 161 -13.03 1.53 27.16
CA ALA A 161 -13.57 0.56 26.24
C ALA A 161 -14.57 -0.30 27.04
N PRO A 162 -15.83 -0.44 26.61
CA PRO A 162 -16.64 -1.53 27.12
C PRO A 162 -15.84 -2.81 26.92
N VAL A 163 -15.74 -3.64 27.96
CA VAL A 163 -15.09 -4.96 27.86
C VAL A 163 -16.00 -5.82 26.97
N SER A 164 -15.83 -5.67 25.66
CA SER A 164 -16.33 -6.61 24.67
C SER A 164 -15.53 -7.90 24.79
N GLU A 165 -16.18 -9.03 24.50
CA GLU A 165 -15.45 -10.29 24.39
C GLU A 165 -14.36 -10.16 23.32
N PRO A 166 -13.16 -10.71 23.56
CA PRO A 166 -12.10 -10.67 22.57
C PRO A 166 -12.54 -11.38 21.29
N VAL A 167 -12.19 -10.79 20.14
CA VAL A 167 -12.32 -11.48 18.85
C VAL A 167 -11.36 -12.66 18.87
N ARG A 168 -11.88 -13.88 18.77
CA ARG A 168 -11.07 -15.11 18.73
C ARG A 168 -10.91 -15.59 17.29
N VAL A 169 -9.66 -15.75 16.85
CA VAL A 169 -9.31 -16.33 15.54
C VAL A 169 -8.50 -17.61 15.78
N ALA A 170 -9.09 -18.76 15.46
CA ALA A 170 -8.38 -20.03 15.48
C ALA A 170 -7.76 -20.31 14.11
N LEU A 171 -6.45 -20.56 14.07
CA LEU A 171 -5.75 -20.87 12.83
C LEU A 171 -5.85 -22.37 12.53
N GLN A 172 -6.19 -22.69 11.29
CA GLN A 172 -6.11 -24.03 10.75
C GLN A 172 -4.73 -24.24 10.12
N ALA A 173 -4.09 -25.38 10.43
CA ALA A 173 -2.81 -25.73 9.84
C ALA A 173 -2.95 -25.85 8.32
N SER A 174 -1.96 -25.36 7.57
CA SER A 174 -1.91 -25.63 6.13
C SER A 174 -1.65 -27.12 5.89
N ALA A 175 -2.52 -27.77 5.12
CA ALA A 175 -2.46 -29.21 4.86
C ALA A 175 -1.34 -29.63 3.87
N THR A 176 -0.57 -28.67 3.35
CA THR A 176 0.42 -28.93 2.29
C THR A 176 1.73 -28.20 2.56
N ALA A 177 2.80 -28.95 2.80
CA ALA A 177 4.14 -28.46 2.53
C ALA A 177 4.32 -28.50 1.00
N ALA A 178 4.28 -27.34 0.34
CA ALA A 178 4.59 -27.27 -1.08
C ALA A 178 6.00 -27.84 -1.32
N ALA A 179 6.17 -28.61 -2.41
CA ALA A 179 7.47 -29.19 -2.76
C ALA A 179 8.52 -28.11 -3.09
N TRP A 180 8.07 -26.93 -3.50
CA TRP A 180 8.88 -25.73 -3.71
C TRP A 180 8.55 -24.66 -2.67
N GLN A 181 9.58 -24.08 -2.07
CA GLN A 181 9.49 -23.02 -1.06
C GLN A 181 10.18 -21.77 -1.60
N PRO A 182 9.46 -20.87 -2.29
CA PRO A 182 10.07 -19.69 -2.90
C PRO A 182 10.54 -18.69 -1.86
N SER A 183 11.50 -17.85 -2.20
CA SER A 183 11.69 -16.57 -1.53
C SER A 183 10.82 -15.46 -2.16
N LEU A 184 10.66 -14.33 -1.47
CA LEU A 184 9.86 -13.21 -1.99
C LEU A 184 10.42 -12.67 -3.32
N ASP A 185 11.74 -12.55 -3.43
CA ASP A 185 12.44 -12.08 -4.63
C ASP A 185 12.26 -13.00 -5.84
N GLU A 186 12.08 -14.30 -5.62
CA GLU A 186 11.77 -15.25 -6.68
C GLU A 186 10.35 -15.07 -7.23
N LEU A 187 9.39 -14.63 -6.40
CA LEU A 187 7.99 -14.43 -6.82
C LEU A 187 7.76 -13.06 -7.46
N MET A 188 8.59 -12.09 -7.13
CA MET A 188 8.41 -10.70 -7.49
C MET A 188 9.04 -10.33 -8.84
N GLY A 189 8.47 -9.31 -9.45
CA GLY A 189 8.93 -8.60 -10.64
C GLY A 189 8.49 -7.14 -10.55
N PHE A 190 8.89 -6.31 -11.51
CA PHE A 190 8.46 -4.91 -11.59
C PHE A 190 8.24 -4.46 -13.02
N ASN A 191 7.41 -3.44 -13.17
CA ASN A 191 7.12 -2.78 -14.44
C ASN A 191 7.98 -1.54 -14.60
N THR A 192 8.50 -1.34 -15.80
CA THR A 192 9.22 -0.14 -16.18
C THR A 192 8.79 0.39 -17.56
N HIS A 193 8.93 1.70 -17.75
CA HIS A 193 8.71 2.42 -19.01
C HIS A 193 9.99 2.61 -19.84
N GLY A 194 11.07 1.94 -19.43
CA GLY A 194 12.38 1.87 -20.09
C GLY A 194 13.42 1.18 -19.19
N TYR A 195 14.47 0.58 -19.74
CA TYR A 195 15.51 -0.03 -18.91
C TYR A 195 16.62 0.97 -18.57
N TYR A 196 16.57 1.56 -17.37
CA TYR A 196 17.61 2.45 -16.86
C TYR A 196 18.54 1.69 -15.91
N ALA A 197 19.84 1.65 -16.24
CA ALA A 197 20.80 0.80 -15.54
C ALA A 197 20.87 1.07 -14.02
N GLU A 198 20.80 2.32 -13.58
CA GLU A 198 20.83 2.67 -12.15
C GLU A 198 19.58 2.22 -11.41
N GLU A 199 18.41 2.32 -12.03
CA GLU A 199 17.14 1.88 -11.45
C GLU A 199 17.13 0.34 -11.32
N LEU A 200 17.57 -0.38 -12.36
CA LEU A 200 17.69 -1.84 -12.33
C LEU A 200 18.72 -2.31 -11.29
N ARG A 201 19.86 -1.63 -11.20
CA ARG A 201 20.89 -1.90 -10.18
C ARG A 201 20.33 -1.77 -8.78
N TRP A 202 19.61 -0.69 -8.52
CA TRP A 202 19.08 -0.38 -7.19
C TRP A 202 18.09 -1.43 -6.72
N ILE A 203 17.16 -1.84 -7.58
CA ILE A 203 16.21 -2.92 -7.27
C ILE A 203 16.93 -4.24 -7.03
N TYR A 204 17.89 -4.58 -7.88
CA TYR A 204 18.62 -5.83 -7.76
C TYR A 204 19.41 -5.88 -6.44
N GLU A 205 20.15 -4.81 -6.11
CA GLU A 205 20.92 -4.72 -4.87
C GLU A 205 20.03 -4.69 -3.62
N ARG A 206 18.84 -4.08 -3.70
CA ARG A 206 17.95 -3.91 -2.54
C ARG A 206 17.02 -5.10 -2.29
N TRP A 207 16.41 -5.63 -3.35
CA TRP A 207 15.33 -6.62 -3.27
C TRP A 207 15.61 -7.90 -4.05
N ARG A 208 16.74 -8.02 -4.75
CA ARG A 208 17.14 -9.22 -5.51
C ARG A 208 16.12 -9.68 -6.56
N ILE A 209 15.20 -8.81 -6.95
CA ILE A 209 14.13 -9.12 -7.90
C ILE A 209 14.75 -9.42 -9.27
N GLY A 210 14.44 -10.61 -9.80
CA GLY A 210 15.03 -11.14 -11.03
C GLY A 210 14.17 -11.00 -12.29
N TRP A 211 13.04 -10.30 -12.21
CA TRP A 211 12.08 -10.18 -13.31
C TRP A 211 11.68 -8.74 -13.58
N VAL A 212 11.64 -8.38 -14.86
CA VAL A 212 11.19 -7.08 -15.32
C VAL A 212 10.21 -7.21 -16.49
N ARG A 213 9.17 -6.37 -16.47
CA ARG A 213 8.21 -6.22 -17.57
C ARG A 213 8.38 -4.84 -18.19
N ASN A 214 8.44 -4.78 -19.52
CA ASN A 214 8.62 -3.53 -20.25
C ASN A 214 7.90 -3.56 -21.61
N GLY A 215 7.37 -2.39 -22.01
CA GLY A 215 6.77 -2.11 -23.32
C GLY A 215 7.73 -1.53 -24.38
N SER A 216 9.06 -1.58 -24.21
CA SER A 216 10.04 -1.08 -25.18
C SER A 216 10.05 -1.80 -26.54
N PHE A 217 9.20 -2.82 -26.71
CA PHE A 217 9.07 -3.60 -27.93
C PHE A 217 7.79 -3.28 -28.72
N VAL A 218 7.07 -2.21 -28.36
CA VAL A 218 5.85 -1.79 -29.06
C VAL A 218 6.10 -1.46 -30.54
N TRP A 219 5.07 -1.61 -31.36
CA TRP A 219 5.21 -1.54 -32.81
C TRP A 219 5.83 -0.23 -33.30
N SER A 220 5.38 0.91 -32.77
CA SER A 220 5.91 2.22 -33.18
C SER A 220 7.39 2.45 -32.78
N ALA A 221 7.90 1.72 -31.78
CA ALA A 221 9.30 1.79 -31.40
C ALA A 221 10.19 0.93 -32.32
N ILE A 222 9.69 -0.25 -32.71
CA ILE A 222 10.43 -1.21 -33.54
C ILE A 222 10.30 -0.92 -35.03
N GLU A 223 9.14 -0.44 -35.50
CA GLU A 223 8.85 -0.14 -36.91
C GLU A 223 8.19 1.25 -37.03
N PRO A 224 8.97 2.34 -36.84
CA PRO A 224 8.44 3.70 -36.88
C PRO A 224 7.83 4.08 -38.24
N GLU A 225 8.25 3.44 -39.33
CA GLU A 225 7.71 3.59 -40.69
C GLU A 225 7.59 2.22 -41.37
N ASP A 226 6.64 2.07 -42.31
CA ASP A 226 6.35 0.80 -43.00
C ASP A 226 7.62 0.18 -43.62
N GLY A 227 8.04 -0.97 -43.10
CA GLY A 227 9.22 -1.71 -43.53
C GLY A 227 10.55 -1.21 -42.98
N ARG A 228 10.59 -0.09 -42.23
CA ARG A 228 11.82 0.43 -41.60
C ARG A 228 11.88 0.00 -40.14
N PHE A 229 12.66 -1.03 -39.87
CA PHE A 229 12.91 -1.54 -38.52
C PHE A 229 14.05 -0.80 -37.82
N GLU A 230 13.81 -0.40 -36.57
CA GLU A 230 14.76 0.27 -35.70
C GLU A 230 14.88 -0.49 -34.37
N PHE A 231 16.06 -1.07 -34.11
CA PHE A 231 16.29 -1.91 -32.91
C PHE A 231 17.23 -1.27 -31.88
N SER A 232 17.89 -0.17 -32.24
CA SER A 232 18.97 0.43 -31.44
C SER A 232 18.55 0.77 -30.01
N ARG A 233 17.35 1.32 -29.83
CA ARG A 233 16.80 1.65 -28.51
C ARG A 233 16.60 0.39 -27.66
N SER A 234 15.87 -0.60 -28.18
CA SER A 234 15.54 -1.82 -27.45
C SER A 234 16.79 -2.65 -27.17
N ASP A 235 17.76 -2.69 -28.09
CA ASP A 235 19.08 -3.30 -27.89
C ASP A 235 19.81 -2.63 -26.72
N HIS A 236 19.94 -1.30 -26.72
CA HIS A 236 20.62 -0.56 -25.66
C HIS A 236 19.96 -0.76 -24.29
N GLU A 237 18.63 -0.71 -24.24
CA GLU A 237 17.89 -0.94 -23.01
C GLU A 237 18.11 -2.38 -22.48
N LEU A 238 18.21 -3.39 -23.36
CA LEU A 238 18.48 -4.77 -22.95
C LEU A 238 19.92 -5.02 -22.46
N GLU A 239 20.90 -4.19 -22.85
CA GLU A 239 22.27 -4.29 -22.31
C GLU A 239 22.26 -4.14 -20.77
N ALA A 240 21.44 -3.23 -20.26
CA ALA A 240 21.28 -3.02 -18.83
C ALA A 240 20.63 -4.24 -18.13
N VAL A 241 19.61 -4.83 -18.76
CA VAL A 241 18.93 -6.05 -18.26
C VAL A 241 19.90 -7.23 -18.18
N GLN A 242 20.68 -7.46 -19.24
CA GLN A 242 21.67 -8.54 -19.30
C GLN A 242 22.74 -8.40 -18.21
N ARG A 243 23.18 -7.17 -17.94
CA ARG A 243 24.19 -6.88 -16.90
C ARG A 243 23.79 -7.38 -15.52
N PHE A 244 22.50 -7.36 -15.21
CA PHE A 244 21.95 -7.81 -13.92
C PHE A 244 21.31 -9.21 -14.01
N GLY A 245 21.39 -9.89 -15.15
CA GLY A 245 20.84 -11.24 -15.34
C GLY A 245 19.32 -11.31 -15.17
N LEU A 246 18.61 -10.22 -15.48
CA LEU A 246 17.16 -10.15 -15.29
C LEU A 246 16.42 -10.89 -16.41
N ASN A 247 15.32 -11.54 -16.04
CA ASN A 247 14.36 -12.11 -16.99
C ASN A 247 13.38 -11.03 -17.47
N VAL A 248 13.00 -11.10 -18.73
CA VAL A 248 12.17 -10.08 -19.39
C VAL A 248 10.82 -10.65 -19.82
N ILE A 249 9.74 -9.97 -19.44
CA ILE A 249 8.47 -10.00 -20.18
C ILE A 249 8.50 -8.87 -21.22
N ALA A 250 8.63 -9.23 -22.49
CA ALA A 250 8.67 -8.29 -23.60
C ALA A 250 7.26 -8.04 -24.14
N GLY A 251 6.73 -6.83 -23.95
CA GLY A 251 5.41 -6.44 -24.45
C GLY A 251 5.43 -6.05 -25.93
N VAL A 252 4.75 -6.83 -26.77
CA VAL A 252 4.50 -6.54 -28.19
C VAL A 252 3.06 -6.12 -28.42
N GLY A 253 2.82 -5.18 -29.34
CA GLY A 253 1.50 -4.63 -29.58
C GLY A 253 1.52 -3.11 -29.74
N ARG A 254 0.34 -2.51 -29.52
CA ARG A 254 -0.03 -1.13 -29.87
C ARG A 254 0.10 -0.85 -31.36
N THR A 255 -0.93 -0.28 -31.96
CA THR A 255 -0.90 0.02 -33.39
C THR A 255 -0.15 1.32 -33.64
N THR A 256 0.80 1.29 -34.56
CA THR A 256 1.53 2.49 -34.97
C THR A 256 0.63 3.43 -35.82
N PRO A 257 0.77 4.77 -35.73
CA PRO A 257 -0.11 5.70 -36.44
C PRO A 257 -0.21 5.47 -37.95
N TRP A 258 0.89 5.09 -38.62
CA TRP A 258 0.89 4.84 -40.06
C TRP A 258 0.12 3.58 -40.47
N ALA A 259 -0.05 2.62 -39.55
CA ALA A 259 -0.79 1.37 -39.76
C ALA A 259 -2.19 1.36 -39.13
N SER A 260 -2.54 2.37 -38.33
CA SER A 260 -3.78 2.44 -37.53
C SER A 260 -5.03 2.62 -38.37
N SER A 261 -6.08 1.83 -38.15
CA SER A 261 -7.41 2.03 -38.78
C SER A 261 -8.06 3.36 -38.41
N ASP A 262 -7.64 3.98 -37.30
CA ASP A 262 -7.96 5.36 -36.93
C ASP A 262 -6.66 6.14 -36.65
N PRO A 263 -6.05 6.77 -37.66
CA PRO A 263 -4.85 7.59 -37.46
C PRO A 263 -5.14 8.92 -36.75
N ALA A 264 -6.41 9.31 -36.60
CA ALA A 264 -6.82 10.50 -35.86
C ALA A 264 -7.14 10.21 -34.38
N GLU A 265 -6.89 8.97 -33.94
CA GLU A 265 -7.09 8.51 -32.57
C GLU A 265 -6.44 9.50 -31.58
N ARG A 266 -7.25 10.00 -30.65
CA ARG A 266 -6.74 10.86 -29.58
C ARG A 266 -6.07 10.02 -28.50
N ALA A 267 -4.91 10.50 -28.07
CA ALA A 267 -4.24 9.97 -26.88
C ALA A 267 -5.19 10.06 -25.68
N LEU A 268 -5.18 9.04 -24.82
CA LEU A 268 -5.82 9.16 -23.50
C LEU A 268 -5.10 10.23 -22.67
N PRO A 269 -5.72 10.73 -21.57
CA PRO A 269 -5.03 11.57 -20.59
C PRO A 269 -3.74 10.93 -20.03
N SER A 270 -3.66 9.59 -20.04
CA SER A 270 -2.46 8.81 -19.71
C SER A 270 -1.34 8.87 -20.77
N GLY A 271 -1.57 9.53 -21.91
CA GLY A 271 -0.68 9.56 -23.06
C GLY A 271 -0.74 8.31 -23.95
N SER A 272 -1.59 7.33 -23.63
CA SER A 272 -1.70 6.09 -24.41
C SER A 272 -2.29 6.33 -25.81
N LEU A 273 -1.56 5.88 -26.85
CA LEU A 273 -1.95 5.84 -28.26
C LEU A 273 -1.82 4.41 -28.82
N GLY A 274 -2.44 4.17 -29.97
CA GLY A 274 -2.33 2.91 -30.71
C GLY A 274 -3.34 1.86 -30.26
N LYS A 275 -4.54 2.32 -29.88
CA LYS A 275 -5.66 1.48 -29.42
C LYS A 275 -6.46 0.94 -30.60
N ALA A 276 -6.50 1.66 -31.71
CA ALA A 276 -7.23 1.25 -32.90
C ALA A 276 -6.59 0.01 -33.56
N PRO A 277 -7.38 -0.91 -34.14
CA PRO A 277 -6.86 -2.05 -34.88
C PRO A 277 -5.95 -1.66 -36.05
N PRO A 278 -5.01 -2.52 -36.47
CA PRO A 278 -4.27 -2.34 -37.72
C PRO A 278 -5.20 -2.35 -38.95
N ARG A 279 -4.94 -1.51 -39.95
CA ARG A 279 -5.62 -1.57 -41.26
C ARG A 279 -5.31 -2.85 -42.03
N ASP A 280 -4.11 -3.38 -41.79
CA ASP A 280 -3.53 -4.53 -42.46
C ASP A 280 -2.74 -5.34 -41.44
N TYR A 281 -3.28 -6.50 -41.09
CA TYR A 281 -2.72 -7.39 -40.08
C TYR A 281 -1.44 -8.09 -40.52
N GLU A 282 -1.18 -8.23 -41.83
CA GLU A 282 0.08 -8.83 -42.31
C GLU A 282 1.28 -7.98 -41.93
N ARG A 283 1.11 -6.65 -41.87
CA ARG A 283 2.13 -5.72 -41.39
C ARG A 283 2.37 -5.89 -39.89
N PHE A 284 1.31 -6.09 -39.12
CA PHE A 284 1.41 -6.38 -37.70
C PHE A 284 2.17 -7.69 -37.47
N TYR A 285 1.85 -8.76 -38.21
CA TYR A 285 2.55 -10.03 -38.12
C TYR A 285 4.03 -9.94 -38.51
N ARG A 286 4.35 -9.14 -39.55
CA ARG A 286 5.75 -8.86 -39.94
C ARG A 286 6.53 -8.23 -38.78
N TYR A 287 5.94 -7.26 -38.09
CA TYR A 287 6.53 -6.65 -36.90
C TYR A 287 6.74 -7.65 -35.77
N VAL A 288 5.71 -8.42 -35.41
CA VAL A 288 5.80 -9.42 -34.33
C VAL A 288 6.90 -10.43 -34.66
N ARG A 289 6.94 -10.94 -35.90
CA ARG A 289 7.96 -11.89 -36.36
C ARG A 289 9.37 -11.32 -36.30
N ALA A 290 9.58 -10.12 -36.85
CA ALA A 290 10.90 -9.47 -36.84
C ALA A 290 11.42 -9.25 -35.40
N THR A 291 10.53 -8.83 -34.49
CA THR A 291 10.86 -8.58 -33.08
C THR A 291 11.19 -9.87 -32.35
N VAL A 292 10.29 -10.87 -32.44
CA VAL A 292 10.43 -12.16 -31.76
C VAL A 292 11.65 -12.91 -32.27
N GLU A 293 11.86 -12.97 -33.59
CA GLU A 293 13.01 -13.68 -34.18
C GLU A 293 14.34 -13.10 -33.68
N ARG A 294 14.46 -11.77 -33.62
CA ARG A 294 15.68 -11.09 -33.19
C ARG A 294 15.99 -11.38 -31.73
N TYR A 295 15.04 -11.17 -30.83
CA TYR A 295 15.30 -11.16 -29.39
C TYR A 295 15.16 -12.53 -28.73
N SER A 296 14.56 -13.53 -29.39
CA SER A 296 14.51 -14.90 -28.85
C SER A 296 15.86 -15.63 -28.96
N ARG A 297 16.80 -15.11 -29.76
CA ARG A 297 18.13 -15.70 -29.98
C ARG A 297 19.21 -15.03 -29.11
N PRO A 298 20.38 -15.67 -28.94
CA PRO A 298 21.52 -15.02 -28.31
C PRO A 298 21.89 -13.69 -28.98
N PRO A 299 22.35 -12.68 -28.22
CA PRO A 299 22.66 -12.76 -26.79
C PRO A 299 21.42 -12.55 -25.87
N TRP A 300 20.28 -12.15 -26.42
CA TRP A 300 19.12 -11.67 -25.64
C TRP A 300 18.30 -12.79 -24.99
N ASN A 301 18.03 -13.87 -25.71
CA ASN A 301 17.33 -15.07 -25.22
C ASN A 301 15.98 -14.79 -24.52
N ILE A 302 15.22 -13.80 -25.01
CA ILE A 302 13.89 -13.50 -24.47
C ILE A 302 12.91 -14.61 -24.82
N SER A 303 12.32 -15.22 -23.79
CA SER A 303 11.36 -16.31 -23.96
C SER A 303 9.93 -15.96 -23.54
N HIS A 304 9.67 -14.78 -22.97
CA HIS A 304 8.34 -14.40 -22.45
C HIS A 304 7.83 -13.19 -23.21
N TRP A 305 6.80 -13.40 -24.03
CA TRP A 305 6.30 -12.41 -24.97
C TRP A 305 4.85 -12.08 -24.63
N GLN A 306 4.64 -10.87 -24.10
CA GLN A 306 3.30 -10.40 -23.79
C GLN A 306 2.64 -9.78 -25.02
N ILE A 307 1.47 -10.30 -25.36
CA ILE A 307 0.69 -9.81 -26.50
C ILE A 307 -0.32 -8.79 -25.98
N TRP A 308 -0.09 -7.53 -26.35
CA TRP A 308 -0.89 -6.36 -25.99
C TRP A 308 -0.86 -6.01 -24.50
N ASN A 309 -1.52 -4.92 -24.12
CA ASN A 309 -1.77 -4.53 -22.73
C ASN A 309 -3.27 -4.33 -22.55
N GLU A 310 -3.89 -5.01 -21.59
CA GLU A 310 -5.31 -4.80 -21.23
C GLU A 310 -6.28 -4.76 -22.42
N PRO A 311 -6.25 -5.76 -23.33
CA PRO A 311 -7.08 -5.73 -24.54
C PRO A 311 -8.58 -5.76 -24.24
N ASN A 312 -8.98 -6.19 -23.04
CA ASN A 312 -10.37 -6.14 -22.58
C ASN A 312 -10.86 -4.71 -22.28
N SER A 313 -9.96 -3.73 -22.21
CA SER A 313 -10.26 -2.32 -22.00
C SER A 313 -10.33 -1.54 -23.31
N LYS A 314 -11.40 -0.74 -23.49
CA LYS A 314 -11.45 0.25 -24.60
C LYS A 314 -10.42 1.36 -24.46
N GLY A 315 -9.79 1.49 -23.29
CA GLY A 315 -8.61 2.33 -23.10
C GLY A 315 -7.36 1.81 -23.82
N TYR A 316 -7.32 0.54 -24.23
CA TYR A 316 -6.16 -0.08 -24.86
C TYR A 316 -6.47 -0.80 -26.18
N TRP A 317 -7.71 -1.20 -26.43
CA TRP A 317 -8.13 -1.83 -27.69
C TRP A 317 -9.53 -1.37 -28.11
N LEU A 318 -9.64 -0.74 -29.28
CA LEU A 318 -10.93 -0.25 -29.80
C LEU A 318 -11.73 -1.32 -30.56
N GLY A 319 -11.04 -2.31 -31.15
CA GLY A 319 -11.66 -3.39 -31.91
C GLY A 319 -12.55 -4.32 -31.06
N SER A 320 -13.17 -5.31 -31.70
CA SER A 320 -13.93 -6.32 -30.97
C SER A 320 -13.00 -7.32 -30.26
N HIS A 321 -13.53 -8.08 -29.29
CA HIS A 321 -12.76 -9.14 -28.66
C HIS A 321 -12.47 -10.31 -29.63
N GLU A 322 -13.38 -10.64 -30.54
CA GLU A 322 -13.15 -11.64 -31.58
C GLU A 322 -12.03 -11.20 -32.52
N GLU A 323 -12.04 -9.93 -32.93
CA GLU A 323 -10.98 -9.37 -33.77
C GLU A 323 -9.63 -9.42 -33.07
N PHE A 324 -9.57 -9.11 -31.78
CA PHE A 324 -8.35 -9.26 -30.99
C PHE A 324 -7.88 -10.73 -30.96
N ILE A 325 -8.78 -11.66 -30.66
CA ILE A 325 -8.43 -13.07 -30.52
C ILE A 325 -7.94 -13.65 -31.85
N ASP A 326 -8.70 -13.45 -32.93
CA ASP A 326 -8.46 -14.10 -34.23
C ASP A 326 -7.34 -13.43 -35.03
N ARG A 327 -7.17 -12.11 -34.88
CA ARG A 327 -6.28 -11.31 -35.73
C ARG A 327 -5.07 -10.76 -34.98
N VAL A 328 -5.05 -10.81 -33.64
CA VAL A 328 -3.90 -10.36 -32.84
C VAL A 328 -3.32 -11.51 -32.03
N PHE A 329 -4.09 -12.08 -31.10
CA PHE A 329 -3.55 -12.99 -30.11
C PHE A 329 -3.14 -14.34 -30.69
N ILE A 330 -4.06 -15.05 -31.36
CA ILE A 330 -3.78 -16.38 -31.90
C ILE A 330 -2.62 -16.34 -32.91
N PRO A 331 -2.59 -15.45 -33.93
CA PRO A 331 -1.47 -15.37 -34.86
C PRO A 331 -0.14 -15.04 -34.18
N SER A 332 -0.12 -14.06 -33.26
CA SER A 332 1.11 -13.70 -32.53
C SER A 332 1.62 -14.85 -31.67
N SER A 333 0.71 -15.58 -31.00
CA SER A 333 1.07 -16.73 -30.18
C SER A 333 1.69 -17.87 -30.99
N ARG A 334 1.30 -18.03 -32.26
CA ARG A 334 1.92 -19.01 -33.17
C ARG A 334 3.34 -18.58 -33.55
N ILE A 335 3.52 -17.32 -33.94
CA ILE A 335 4.84 -16.76 -34.25
C ILE A 335 5.78 -16.91 -33.04
N ILE A 336 5.31 -16.58 -31.84
CA ILE A 336 6.09 -16.72 -30.60
C ILE A 336 6.55 -18.16 -30.39
N ARG A 337 5.66 -19.15 -30.56
CA ARG A 337 5.99 -20.58 -30.41
C ARG A 337 6.90 -21.11 -31.50
N GLU A 338 6.78 -20.63 -32.74
CA GLU A 338 7.70 -20.96 -33.85
C GLU A 338 9.15 -20.61 -33.51
N HIS A 339 9.35 -19.60 -32.66
CA HIS A 339 10.66 -19.16 -32.17
C HIS A 339 11.01 -19.65 -30.76
N GLY A 340 10.26 -20.61 -30.21
CA GLY A 340 10.53 -21.23 -28.91
C GLY A 340 10.15 -20.38 -27.69
N GLY A 341 9.40 -19.29 -27.88
CA GLY A 341 8.92 -18.44 -26.81
C GLY A 341 7.58 -18.90 -26.23
N LYS A 342 7.19 -18.27 -25.11
CA LYS A 342 5.91 -18.41 -24.41
C LYS A 342 5.04 -17.18 -24.67
N ALA A 343 3.79 -17.40 -25.06
CA ALA A 343 2.77 -16.38 -25.24
C ALA A 343 2.13 -16.01 -23.89
N VAL A 344 2.38 -14.77 -23.46
CA VAL A 344 1.83 -14.17 -22.24
C VAL A 344 0.62 -13.33 -22.62
N PHE A 345 -0.51 -13.50 -21.91
CA PHE A 345 -1.68 -12.67 -22.12
C PHE A 345 -1.41 -11.20 -21.72
N GLY A 346 -2.13 -10.26 -22.32
CA GLY A 346 -1.88 -8.82 -22.16
C GLY A 346 -2.19 -8.23 -20.79
N GLY A 347 -2.54 -9.06 -19.80
CA GLY A 347 -3.10 -8.63 -18.53
C GLY A 347 -4.60 -8.33 -18.65
N TRP A 348 -5.42 -8.97 -17.83
CA TRP A 348 -6.83 -8.61 -17.70
C TRP A 348 -6.97 -7.38 -16.81
N ALA A 349 -7.42 -6.27 -17.37
CA ALA A 349 -7.74 -5.09 -16.58
C ALA A 349 -8.93 -5.38 -15.66
N ASN A 350 -8.82 -5.02 -14.38
CA ASN A 350 -9.95 -5.00 -13.47
C ASN A 350 -10.77 -3.72 -13.70
N LEU A 351 -11.63 -3.72 -14.72
CA LEU A 351 -12.38 -2.54 -15.19
C LEU A 351 -13.58 -2.17 -14.32
N HIS A 352 -13.78 -2.83 -13.18
CA HIS A 352 -14.97 -2.68 -12.36
C HIS A 352 -14.61 -2.01 -11.03
N GLU A 353 -14.83 -0.69 -10.97
CA GLU A 353 -14.66 0.13 -9.75
C GLU A 353 -15.52 -0.34 -8.56
N ASP A 354 -16.58 -1.11 -8.83
CA ASP A 354 -17.63 -1.48 -7.87
C ASP A 354 -17.45 -2.85 -7.19
N SER A 355 -16.24 -3.42 -7.11
CA SER A 355 -15.94 -4.64 -6.33
C SER A 355 -16.78 -5.89 -6.72
N ARG A 356 -17.32 -5.92 -7.94
CA ARG A 356 -18.15 -7.02 -8.43
C ARG A 356 -17.36 -7.93 -9.37
N SER A 357 -16.51 -8.78 -8.80
CA SER A 357 -15.67 -9.75 -9.52
C SER A 357 -16.46 -10.66 -10.48
N HIS A 358 -17.77 -10.86 -10.28
CA HIS A 358 -18.60 -11.67 -11.19
C HIS A 358 -18.67 -11.16 -12.63
N TYR A 359 -18.57 -9.84 -12.87
CA TYR A 359 -18.53 -9.32 -14.25
C TYR A 359 -17.19 -9.61 -14.92
N LEU A 360 -16.10 -9.56 -14.14
CA LEU A 360 -14.76 -9.95 -14.58
C LEU A 360 -14.72 -11.43 -14.95
N TYR A 361 -15.34 -12.31 -14.15
CA TYR A 361 -15.39 -13.75 -14.42
C TYR A 361 -16.12 -14.06 -15.72
N ARG A 362 -17.29 -13.46 -15.93
CA ARG A 362 -18.05 -13.66 -17.17
C ARG A 362 -17.29 -13.16 -18.40
N ASP A 363 -16.66 -11.99 -18.32
CA ASP A 363 -15.82 -11.48 -19.41
C ASP A 363 -14.64 -12.42 -19.70
N MET A 364 -13.99 -12.96 -18.66
CA MET A 364 -12.94 -13.99 -18.82
C MET A 364 -13.47 -15.26 -19.47
N GLU A 365 -14.63 -15.78 -19.06
CA GLU A 365 -15.25 -16.97 -19.66
C GLU A 365 -15.57 -16.76 -21.15
N ASP A 366 -16.17 -15.62 -21.49
CA ASP A 366 -16.56 -15.27 -22.86
C ASP A 366 -15.32 -15.24 -23.79
N TRP A 367 -14.25 -14.56 -23.36
CA TRP A 367 -13.02 -14.45 -24.13
C TRP A 367 -12.21 -15.74 -24.17
N LEU A 368 -12.00 -16.39 -23.02
CA LEU A 368 -11.19 -17.61 -22.95
C LEU A 368 -11.87 -18.77 -23.69
N GLY A 369 -13.20 -18.83 -23.67
CA GLY A 369 -13.99 -19.81 -24.42
C GLY A 369 -14.02 -19.56 -25.93
N TYR A 370 -14.01 -18.29 -26.36
CA TYR A 370 -14.03 -17.94 -27.78
C TYR A 370 -12.81 -18.49 -28.52
N ASN A 371 -13.05 -19.31 -29.55
CA ASN A 371 -12.03 -20.05 -30.29
C ASN A 371 -11.01 -20.78 -29.40
N GLU A 372 -11.45 -21.21 -28.21
CA GLU A 372 -10.61 -21.86 -27.20
C GLU A 372 -9.31 -21.09 -26.93
N LEU A 373 -9.39 -19.75 -26.84
CA LEU A 373 -8.28 -18.84 -26.59
C LEU A 373 -7.31 -19.34 -25.50
N TRP A 374 -7.83 -19.96 -24.44
CA TRP A 374 -7.00 -20.53 -23.37
C TRP A 374 -5.91 -21.50 -23.88
N LYS A 375 -6.13 -22.24 -24.97
CA LYS A 375 -5.12 -23.12 -25.60
C LYS A 375 -3.95 -22.37 -26.22
N HIS A 376 -4.14 -21.09 -26.50
CA HIS A 376 -3.15 -20.23 -27.12
C HIS A 376 -2.36 -19.42 -26.10
N ILE A 377 -2.72 -19.50 -24.81
CA ILE A 377 -2.06 -18.80 -23.70
C ILE A 377 -1.13 -19.77 -22.97
N ASP A 378 0.17 -19.46 -22.93
CA ASP A 378 1.11 -20.22 -22.09
C ASP A 378 1.10 -19.70 -20.64
N ILE A 379 0.89 -18.38 -20.49
CA ILE A 379 0.87 -17.67 -19.20
C ILE A 379 -0.33 -16.73 -19.16
N LEU A 380 -1.32 -17.07 -18.33
CA LEU A 380 -2.49 -16.24 -18.10
C LEU A 380 -2.15 -15.14 -17.11
N THR A 381 -2.65 -13.93 -17.35
CA THR A 381 -2.25 -12.75 -16.58
C THR A 381 -3.43 -11.86 -16.21
N VAL A 382 -3.40 -11.30 -15.00
CA VAL A 382 -4.40 -10.34 -14.50
C VAL A 382 -3.73 -9.08 -13.94
N HIS A 383 -4.44 -7.97 -13.86
CA HIS A 383 -3.98 -6.71 -13.28
C HIS A 383 -4.86 -6.29 -12.09
N TYR A 384 -4.23 -5.80 -11.01
CA TYR A 384 -4.88 -5.23 -9.83
C TYR A 384 -5.96 -6.15 -9.21
N ALA A 385 -5.72 -7.46 -9.26
CA ALA A 385 -6.63 -8.49 -8.79
C ALA A 385 -6.46 -8.76 -7.28
N GLU A 386 -7.57 -9.03 -6.59
CA GLU A 386 -7.56 -9.59 -5.23
C GLU A 386 -7.54 -11.12 -5.29
N THR A 387 -7.45 -11.78 -4.12
CA THR A 387 -7.29 -13.24 -4.02
C THR A 387 -8.45 -14.04 -4.62
N ASP A 388 -9.67 -13.50 -4.64
CA ASP A 388 -10.86 -14.17 -5.18
C ASP A 388 -10.79 -14.40 -6.70
N VAL A 389 -10.16 -13.48 -7.44
CA VAL A 389 -9.91 -13.65 -8.87
C VAL A 389 -8.90 -14.76 -9.12
N PHE A 390 -7.87 -14.84 -8.28
CA PHE A 390 -6.87 -15.91 -8.31
C PHE A 390 -7.51 -17.27 -7.99
N ASP A 391 -8.36 -17.35 -6.97
CA ASP A 391 -9.16 -18.55 -6.64
C ASP A 391 -9.95 -19.03 -7.86
N TYR A 392 -10.72 -18.13 -8.47
CA TYR A 392 -11.56 -18.45 -9.62
C TYR A 392 -10.73 -18.97 -10.80
N LEU A 393 -9.66 -18.27 -11.18
CA LEU A 393 -8.81 -18.68 -12.30
C LEU A 393 -8.05 -19.98 -12.01
N HIS A 394 -7.63 -20.18 -10.76
CA HIS A 394 -6.99 -21.42 -10.36
C HIS A 394 -7.94 -22.60 -10.56
N GLU A 395 -9.14 -22.54 -10.01
CA GLU A 395 -10.10 -23.64 -10.06
C GLU A 395 -10.58 -23.97 -11.48
N HIS A 396 -10.70 -22.97 -12.35
CA HIS A 396 -11.28 -23.16 -13.70
C HIS A 396 -10.26 -23.37 -14.82
N TYR A 397 -9.00 -22.92 -14.64
CA TYR A 397 -8.00 -22.94 -15.71
C TYR A 397 -6.63 -23.50 -15.30
N VAL A 398 -6.23 -23.45 -14.02
CA VAL A 398 -4.90 -23.91 -13.61
C VAL A 398 -4.92 -25.32 -13.02
N ARG A 399 -5.92 -25.61 -12.19
CA ARG A 399 -6.03 -26.86 -11.43
C ARG A 399 -6.17 -28.09 -12.33
N ASP A 400 -6.90 -27.96 -13.43
CA ASP A 400 -7.09 -29.03 -14.42
C ASP A 400 -6.00 -29.06 -15.50
N GLY A 401 -5.07 -28.10 -15.46
CA GLY A 401 -3.93 -28.02 -16.37
C GLY A 401 -4.19 -27.33 -17.71
N ARG A 402 -5.34 -26.66 -17.91
CA ARG A 402 -5.61 -25.88 -19.15
C ARG A 402 -4.56 -24.79 -19.38
N VAL A 403 -4.15 -24.11 -18.31
CA VAL A 403 -3.09 -23.10 -18.30
C VAL A 403 -2.07 -23.46 -17.23
N ARG A 404 -0.79 -23.42 -17.59
CA ARG A 404 0.30 -23.84 -16.68
C ARG A 404 0.70 -22.76 -15.67
N GLN A 405 0.62 -21.49 -16.05
CA GLN A 405 1.11 -20.36 -15.24
C GLN A 405 0.05 -19.25 -15.15
N LEU A 406 -0.08 -18.66 -13.96
CA LEU A 406 -0.98 -17.55 -13.65
C LEU A 406 -0.20 -16.42 -12.96
N TRP A 407 -0.02 -15.29 -13.65
CA TRP A 407 0.78 -14.16 -13.14
C TRP A 407 -0.09 -12.92 -12.92
N MET A 408 0.29 -12.07 -11.96
CA MET A 408 -0.25 -10.71 -11.87
C MET A 408 0.80 -9.74 -12.41
N THR A 409 0.63 -9.30 -13.65
CA THR A 409 1.61 -8.48 -14.36
C THR A 409 1.57 -7.00 -14.00
N GLU A 410 0.55 -6.56 -13.25
CA GLU A 410 0.49 -5.23 -12.62
C GLU A 410 -0.28 -5.27 -11.29
N PHE A 411 0.29 -4.68 -10.24
CA PHE A 411 -0.40 -4.33 -8.99
C PHE A 411 0.29 -3.13 -8.32
N GLY A 412 -0.41 -2.36 -7.47
CA GLY A 412 0.20 -1.28 -6.67
C GLY A 412 -0.19 0.17 -7.02
N ASN A 413 -0.34 0.51 -8.30
CA ASN A 413 -0.55 1.91 -8.76
C ASN A 413 -1.95 2.50 -8.58
N THR A 414 -2.93 1.74 -8.07
CA THR A 414 -4.33 2.19 -8.05
C THR A 414 -4.74 2.90 -6.76
N THR A 415 -3.91 2.88 -5.70
CA THR A 415 -4.28 3.52 -4.43
C THR A 415 -3.10 4.30 -3.84
N ARG A 416 -3.40 5.45 -3.22
CA ARG A 416 -2.44 6.15 -2.33
C ARG A 416 -2.47 5.57 -0.91
N THR A 417 -3.15 4.44 -0.71
CA THR A 417 -3.39 3.92 0.63
C THR A 417 -2.15 3.18 1.12
N PRO A 418 -1.50 3.65 2.19
CA PRO A 418 -0.25 3.05 2.64
C PRO A 418 -0.37 1.61 3.16
N ASP A 419 -1.61 1.17 3.42
CA ASP A 419 -1.92 -0.18 3.85
C ASP A 419 -1.98 -1.20 2.69
N TYR A 420 -1.88 -0.77 1.43
CA TYR A 420 -2.06 -1.66 0.28
C TYR A 420 -1.06 -2.84 0.26
N VAL A 421 0.24 -2.54 0.31
CA VAL A 421 1.30 -3.56 0.39
C VAL A 421 1.10 -4.48 1.60
N PRO A 422 0.99 -3.96 2.84
CA PRO A 422 0.93 -4.83 3.99
C PRO A 422 -0.39 -5.60 4.13
N ARG A 423 -1.48 -5.12 3.52
CA ARG A 423 -2.77 -5.82 3.43
C ARG A 423 -2.75 -6.95 2.41
N LEU A 424 -2.27 -6.66 1.19
CA LEU A 424 -2.45 -7.54 0.04
C LEU A 424 -1.36 -8.61 -0.07
N LEU A 425 -0.08 -8.25 0.03
CA LEU A 425 1.02 -9.18 -0.23
C LEU A 425 1.02 -10.42 0.67
N PRO A 426 0.83 -10.32 2.01
CA PRO A 426 0.81 -11.52 2.85
C PRO A 426 -0.31 -12.49 2.50
N ARG A 427 -1.49 -11.95 2.13
CA ARG A 427 -2.66 -12.74 1.73
C ARG A 427 -2.42 -13.44 0.40
N LEU A 428 -1.88 -12.72 -0.59
CA LEU A 428 -1.49 -13.30 -1.88
C LEU A 428 -0.40 -14.36 -1.69
N LEU A 429 0.68 -14.06 -0.96
CA LEU A 429 1.75 -15.03 -0.72
C LEU A 429 1.23 -16.30 -0.04
N TYR A 430 0.39 -16.15 0.99
CA TYR A 430 -0.23 -17.30 1.64
C TYR A 430 -1.08 -18.11 0.65
N TRP A 431 -1.92 -17.44 -0.14
CA TRP A 431 -2.72 -18.08 -1.18
C TRP A 431 -1.85 -18.84 -2.19
N LEU A 432 -0.80 -18.22 -2.73
CA LEU A 432 0.10 -18.84 -3.72
C LEU A 432 0.76 -20.11 -3.15
N LEU A 433 1.19 -20.06 -1.89
CA LEU A 433 1.84 -21.16 -1.20
C LEU A 433 0.90 -22.35 -0.93
N THR A 434 -0.41 -22.11 -0.78
CA THR A 434 -1.40 -23.17 -0.55
C THR A 434 -2.03 -23.72 -1.84
N HIS A 435 -1.81 -23.07 -2.99
CA HIS A 435 -2.38 -23.46 -4.28
C HIS A 435 -1.35 -24.07 -5.24
N GLY A 436 -0.50 -24.96 -4.71
CA GLY A 436 0.43 -25.76 -5.50
C GLY A 436 1.60 -24.96 -6.07
N ALA A 437 2.27 -24.16 -5.24
CA ALA A 437 3.46 -23.40 -5.64
C ALA A 437 4.51 -24.32 -6.29
N GLU A 438 4.84 -24.00 -7.53
CA GLU A 438 5.92 -24.60 -8.31
C GLU A 438 6.72 -23.47 -8.99
N PRO A 439 7.98 -23.70 -9.36
CA PRO A 439 8.78 -22.70 -10.06
C PRO A 439 8.03 -22.11 -11.26
N GLU A 440 7.98 -20.79 -11.34
CA GLU A 440 7.31 -19.99 -12.38
C GLU A 440 5.78 -20.14 -12.49
N ARG A 441 5.12 -20.99 -11.68
CA ARG A 441 3.67 -21.13 -11.75
C ARG A 441 2.97 -19.81 -11.45
N TYR A 442 3.51 -19.04 -10.50
CA TYR A 442 3.01 -17.74 -10.14
C TYR A 442 4.11 -16.68 -10.05
N ARG A 443 3.78 -15.45 -10.45
CA ARG A 443 4.64 -14.25 -10.36
C ARG A 443 3.78 -13.02 -10.10
N LEU A 444 4.35 -12.03 -9.43
CA LEU A 444 3.72 -10.75 -9.09
C LEU A 444 4.61 -9.60 -9.58
N PHE A 445 4.07 -8.67 -10.36
CA PHE A 445 4.82 -7.55 -10.93
C PHE A 445 4.28 -6.22 -10.43
N TRP A 446 5.08 -5.51 -9.63
CA TRP A 446 4.69 -4.18 -9.16
C TRP A 446 4.59 -3.19 -10.33
N TYR A 447 3.51 -2.43 -10.40
CA TYR A 447 3.35 -1.30 -11.30
C TYR A 447 3.29 -0.02 -10.45
N ASP A 448 4.16 0.98 -10.62
CA ASP A 448 5.38 0.96 -11.44
C ASP A 448 6.62 1.53 -10.69
N LEU A 449 7.75 1.59 -11.39
CA LEU A 449 9.05 2.00 -10.84
C LEU A 449 9.34 3.52 -10.86
N TYR A 450 8.47 4.35 -11.45
CA TYR A 450 8.71 5.77 -11.83
C TYR A 450 9.91 6.07 -12.74
N ARG A 451 9.74 7.12 -13.53
CA ARG A 451 10.74 7.72 -14.44
C ARG A 451 11.36 8.96 -13.79
N ALA A 452 12.47 8.83 -13.08
CA ALA A 452 13.11 10.04 -12.54
C ALA A 452 14.63 10.01 -12.38
N CYS A 453 15.33 8.86 -12.47
CA CYS A 453 16.80 8.91 -12.44
C CYS A 453 17.37 9.53 -13.75
N ALA A 454 16.53 9.75 -14.79
CA ALA A 454 16.89 10.37 -16.10
C ALA A 454 16.08 11.65 -16.49
N GLY A 455 15.37 12.30 -15.56
CA GLY A 455 14.88 13.69 -15.75
C GLY A 455 13.70 13.93 -16.71
N GLY A 456 12.58 13.20 -16.61
CA GLY A 456 11.43 13.47 -17.49
C GLY A 456 10.09 12.78 -17.20
N GLY A 457 9.77 12.44 -15.95
CA GLY A 457 8.47 11.84 -15.60
C GLY A 457 7.40 12.89 -15.28
N HIS A 458 6.21 12.75 -15.89
CA HIS A 458 4.94 13.23 -15.35
C HIS A 458 4.24 12.02 -14.73
N GLY A 459 4.20 11.92 -13.41
CA GLY A 459 3.40 10.95 -12.66
C GLY A 459 3.09 11.52 -11.28
N GLU A 460 1.99 11.09 -10.67
CA GLU A 460 1.58 11.60 -9.38
C GLU A 460 2.52 11.09 -8.27
N PRO A 461 3.09 11.97 -7.41
CA PRO A 461 3.92 11.56 -6.29
C PRO A 461 3.20 10.52 -5.40
N GLY A 462 3.85 9.37 -5.16
CA GLY A 462 3.43 8.37 -4.18
C GLY A 462 2.82 7.07 -4.72
N MET A 463 2.77 6.86 -6.04
CA MET A 463 2.28 5.57 -6.62
C MET A 463 3.39 4.60 -7.02
N HIS A 464 4.64 5.05 -6.96
CA HIS A 464 5.81 4.33 -7.46
C HIS A 464 6.58 3.63 -6.33
N LEU A 465 7.54 2.76 -6.65
CA LEU A 465 8.45 2.16 -5.66
C LEU A 465 9.69 3.00 -5.36
N ILE A 466 10.22 3.68 -6.39
CA ILE A 466 11.41 4.50 -6.27
C ILE A 466 11.20 5.86 -6.93
N THR A 467 11.99 6.81 -6.49
CA THR A 467 12.12 8.14 -7.10
C THR A 467 13.59 8.39 -7.39
N GLY A 468 13.85 9.15 -8.45
CA GLY A 468 15.18 9.59 -8.84
C GLY A 468 15.30 11.10 -8.73
N ARG A 469 16.35 11.58 -8.10
CA ARG A 469 16.74 13.00 -8.19
C ARG A 469 18.26 13.06 -8.37
N ASP A 470 18.72 13.81 -9.37
CA ASP A 470 20.14 14.07 -9.63
C ASP A 470 21.01 12.79 -9.75
N GLY A 471 20.48 11.74 -10.38
CA GLY A 471 21.19 10.46 -10.55
C GLY A 471 21.16 9.53 -9.32
N HIS A 472 20.45 9.91 -8.26
CA HIS A 472 20.28 9.08 -7.06
C HIS A 472 18.85 8.54 -6.98
N CYS A 473 18.72 7.22 -6.91
CA CYS A 473 17.45 6.53 -6.71
C CYS A 473 17.19 6.30 -5.20
N GLY A 474 15.95 6.50 -4.74
CA GLY A 474 15.52 6.33 -3.35
C GLY A 474 14.06 5.87 -3.25
N LEU A 475 13.65 5.40 -2.08
CA LEU A 475 12.29 4.89 -1.86
C LEU A 475 11.24 6.00 -1.88
N THR A 476 10.08 5.69 -2.44
CA THR A 476 8.90 6.55 -2.37
C THR A 476 7.95 6.09 -1.28
N TYR A 477 7.44 7.04 -0.52
CA TYR A 477 6.33 6.83 0.39
C TYR A 477 4.99 6.87 -0.38
N PRO A 478 4.01 6.01 -0.04
CA PRO A 478 4.10 4.96 0.98
C PRO A 478 4.64 3.62 0.48
N HIS A 479 4.55 3.32 -0.82
CA HIS A 479 4.63 1.95 -1.30
C HIS A 479 6.05 1.37 -1.36
N GLY A 480 7.04 2.16 -1.78
CA GLY A 480 8.43 1.74 -1.81
C GLY A 480 8.93 1.35 -0.42
N GLU A 481 8.59 2.16 0.58
CA GLU A 481 8.98 1.94 1.97
C GLU A 481 8.22 0.79 2.62
N ALA A 482 6.93 0.66 2.32
CA ALA A 482 6.14 -0.47 2.78
C ALA A 482 6.68 -1.80 2.21
N LEU A 483 7.08 -1.81 0.94
CA LEU A 483 7.70 -2.98 0.32
C LEU A 483 9.08 -3.27 0.94
N ASP A 484 9.90 -2.24 1.18
CA ASP A 484 11.21 -2.38 1.83
C ASP A 484 11.07 -2.98 3.24
N ALA A 485 10.13 -2.47 4.04
CA ALA A 485 9.83 -3.01 5.36
C ALA A 485 9.31 -4.45 5.28
N PHE A 486 8.53 -4.80 4.26
CA PHE A 486 8.04 -6.15 4.07
C PHE A 486 9.18 -7.14 3.73
N TYR A 487 10.16 -6.72 2.91
CA TYR A 487 11.41 -7.47 2.71
C TYR A 487 12.22 -7.58 3.99
N ASP A 488 12.29 -6.55 4.84
CA ASP A 488 12.97 -6.62 6.14
C ASP A 488 12.26 -7.60 7.10
N ILE A 489 10.93 -7.75 7.01
CA ILE A 489 10.13 -8.67 7.84
C ILE A 489 10.27 -10.12 7.40
N LEU A 490 10.24 -10.40 6.09
CA LEU A 490 10.33 -11.77 5.58
C LEU A 490 11.78 -12.22 5.34
N GLY A 491 12.67 -11.29 5.00
CA GLY A 491 14.00 -11.59 4.49
C GLY A 491 13.96 -12.27 3.11
N PHE A 492 15.09 -12.87 2.73
CA PHE A 492 15.27 -13.59 1.46
C PHE A 492 15.24 -15.12 1.64
N GLY A 493 14.68 -15.59 2.76
CA GLY A 493 14.59 -17.02 3.06
C GLY A 493 13.42 -17.70 2.35
N PRO A 494 13.41 -19.04 2.31
CA PRO A 494 12.29 -19.81 1.76
C PRO A 494 11.01 -19.55 2.56
N LEU A 495 9.90 -19.40 1.84
CA LEU A 495 8.57 -19.17 2.37
C LEU A 495 7.77 -20.48 2.43
N SER A 496 7.04 -20.69 3.52
CA SER A 496 6.07 -21.78 3.65
C SER A 496 4.85 -21.38 4.47
N PRO A 497 3.66 -21.93 4.18
CA PRO A 497 2.44 -21.58 4.91
C PRO A 497 2.41 -22.36 6.24
N LEU A 498 2.08 -21.68 7.34
CA LEU A 498 1.88 -22.30 8.65
C LEU A 498 0.40 -22.55 8.95
N GLY A 499 -0.46 -21.61 8.55
CA GLY A 499 -1.90 -21.73 8.73
C GLY A 499 -2.63 -20.41 8.53
N SER A 500 -3.95 -20.47 8.50
CA SER A 500 -4.81 -19.28 8.37
C SER A 500 -6.09 -19.44 9.16
N GLY A 501 -6.71 -18.33 9.51
CA GLY A 501 -8.01 -18.31 10.18
C GLY A 501 -8.73 -16.99 9.95
N GLN A 502 -10.05 -17.01 10.10
CA GLN A 502 -10.88 -15.83 10.02
C GLN A 502 -11.97 -15.88 11.08
N SER A 503 -12.29 -14.73 11.67
CA SER A 503 -13.40 -14.53 12.59
C SER A 503 -14.01 -13.15 12.34
N GLY A 504 -15.23 -13.14 11.82
CA GLY A 504 -15.89 -11.91 11.37
C GLY A 504 -14.99 -11.10 10.41
N PRO A 505 -14.69 -9.82 10.72
CA PRO A 505 -13.89 -8.96 9.85
C PRO A 505 -12.38 -9.24 9.94
N VAL A 506 -11.92 -10.05 10.91
CA VAL A 506 -10.50 -10.30 11.14
C VAL A 506 -10.06 -11.58 10.44
N SER A 507 -9.02 -11.46 9.62
CA SER A 507 -8.32 -12.55 8.95
C SER A 507 -6.86 -12.58 9.39
N VAL A 508 -6.31 -13.78 9.54
CA VAL A 508 -4.92 -14.00 9.92
C VAL A 508 -4.32 -15.04 8.99
N CYS A 509 -3.17 -14.73 8.39
CA CYS A 509 -2.35 -15.66 7.62
C CYS A 509 -0.99 -15.81 8.30
N ALA A 510 -0.53 -17.03 8.53
CA ALA A 510 0.75 -17.32 9.16
C ALA A 510 1.72 -17.92 8.14
N LEU A 511 2.91 -17.33 8.04
CA LEU A 511 3.98 -17.68 7.13
C LEU A 511 5.24 -17.99 7.92
N ARG A 512 6.01 -18.96 7.45
CA ARG A 512 7.41 -19.14 7.85
C ARG A 512 8.28 -18.56 6.75
N ALA A 513 9.24 -17.72 7.12
CA ALA A 513 10.23 -17.12 6.23
C ALA A 513 11.64 -17.41 6.76
N GLY A 514 12.28 -18.45 6.22
CA GLY A 514 13.49 -19.03 6.80
C GLY A 514 13.25 -19.53 8.23
N GLU A 515 13.90 -18.91 9.21
CA GLU A 515 13.73 -19.22 10.64
C GLU A 515 12.59 -18.42 11.30
N ARG A 516 12.14 -17.34 10.66
CA ARG A 516 11.13 -16.43 11.21
C ARG A 516 9.73 -16.99 11.00
N ARG A 517 8.85 -16.75 11.96
CA ARG A 517 7.42 -17.10 11.89
C ARG A 517 6.62 -15.82 12.03
N ILE A 518 5.93 -15.44 10.97
CA ILE A 518 5.22 -14.16 10.86
C ILE A 518 3.73 -14.42 10.72
N LEU A 519 2.93 -13.78 11.55
CA LEU A 519 1.49 -13.70 11.41
C LEU A 519 1.15 -12.35 10.79
N ALA A 520 0.46 -12.35 9.68
CA ALA A 520 -0.14 -11.16 9.08
C ALA A 520 -1.61 -11.09 9.50
N VAL A 521 -1.96 -10.03 10.22
CA VAL A 521 -3.31 -9.77 10.70
C VAL A 521 -3.93 -8.66 9.87
N HIS A 522 -5.14 -8.88 9.37
CA HIS A 522 -5.91 -7.89 8.63
C HIS A 522 -7.36 -7.86 9.10
N SER A 523 -7.91 -6.66 9.33
CA SER A 523 -9.30 -6.40 9.68
C SER A 523 -9.97 -5.52 8.62
N THR A 524 -11.09 -5.98 8.06
CA THR A 524 -11.94 -5.17 7.17
C THR A 524 -12.76 -4.13 7.93
N ASP A 525 -12.96 -4.33 9.23
CA ASP A 525 -13.55 -3.33 10.11
C ASP A 525 -12.44 -2.38 10.60
N THR A 526 -12.46 -1.16 10.09
CA THR A 526 -11.49 -0.11 10.40
C THR A 526 -11.69 0.54 11.77
N HIS A 527 -12.83 0.27 12.41
CA HIS A 527 -13.27 0.85 13.68
C HIS A 527 -13.26 -0.14 14.84
N ALA A 528 -13.17 -1.45 14.58
CA ALA A 528 -13.03 -2.45 15.62
C ALA A 528 -11.77 -2.22 16.47
N ARG A 529 -11.95 -2.18 17.78
CA ARG A 529 -10.90 -1.99 18.78
C ARG A 529 -10.98 -3.02 19.91
N ASP A 530 -11.69 -4.13 19.72
CA ASP A 530 -11.74 -5.20 20.73
C ASP A 530 -10.37 -5.88 20.85
N ASP A 531 -10.10 -6.49 22.00
CA ASP A 531 -8.97 -7.41 22.14
C ASP A 531 -9.06 -8.51 21.07
N LEU A 532 -7.90 -8.96 20.59
CA LEU A 532 -7.79 -10.06 19.63
C LEU A 532 -7.03 -11.21 20.28
N GLU A 533 -7.58 -12.40 20.19
CA GLU A 533 -6.94 -13.64 20.61
C GLU A 533 -6.72 -14.53 19.39
N ILE A 534 -5.47 -14.86 19.11
CA ILE A 534 -5.07 -15.74 18.00
C ILE A 534 -4.62 -17.07 18.58
N ILE A 535 -5.25 -18.15 18.16
CA ILE A 535 -4.90 -19.52 18.57
C ILE A 535 -4.09 -20.14 17.44
N LEU A 536 -2.81 -20.44 17.73
CA LEU A 536 -1.90 -21.06 16.77
C LEU A 536 -2.34 -22.48 16.40
N PRO A 537 -2.06 -22.94 15.17
CA PRO A 537 -2.44 -24.28 14.75
C PRO A 537 -1.64 -25.33 15.52
N ALA A 538 -2.18 -26.55 15.60
CA ALA A 538 -1.48 -27.68 16.22
C ALA A 538 -0.08 -27.88 15.63
N GLY A 539 0.92 -28.08 16.49
CA GLY A 539 2.33 -28.22 16.09
C GLY A 539 3.09 -26.90 15.91
N VAL A 540 2.41 -25.75 16.00
CA VAL A 540 3.05 -24.43 16.04
C VAL A 540 2.90 -23.85 17.44
N SER A 541 4.03 -23.71 18.14
CA SER A 541 4.13 -23.05 19.44
C SER A 541 4.99 -21.80 19.36
N ALA A 542 4.79 -20.92 20.34
CA ALA A 542 5.62 -19.74 20.54
C ALA A 542 6.00 -19.61 22.01
N ARG A 543 7.26 -19.27 22.28
CA ARG A 543 7.74 -18.91 23.63
C ARG A 543 7.42 -17.47 23.94
N SER A 544 7.57 -16.62 22.93
CA SER A 544 7.24 -15.20 23.00
C SER A 544 6.72 -14.74 21.64
N ALA A 545 5.99 -13.63 21.64
CA ALA A 545 5.50 -12.99 20.43
C ALA A 545 5.73 -11.49 20.55
N ARG A 546 6.10 -10.86 19.45
CA ARG A 546 6.33 -9.42 19.38
C ARG A 546 5.51 -8.81 18.27
N LEU A 547 4.87 -7.68 18.55
CA LEU A 547 4.14 -6.93 17.54
C LEU A 547 5.16 -6.28 16.59
N LEU A 548 5.13 -6.68 15.33
CA LEU A 548 5.81 -5.97 14.27
C LEU A 548 4.80 -4.97 13.72
N ASP A 549 4.92 -3.71 14.12
CA ASP A 549 4.08 -2.68 13.54
C ASP A 549 4.49 -2.51 12.08
N ALA A 550 3.62 -3.00 11.19
CA ALA A 550 3.82 -2.88 9.76
C ALA A 550 3.87 -1.41 9.35
N TRP A 551 3.11 -0.56 10.04
CA TRP A 551 2.86 0.80 9.59
C TRP A 551 1.98 1.57 10.60
N LEU A 552 2.58 2.48 11.39
CA LEU A 552 1.85 3.50 12.14
C LEU A 552 1.35 4.59 11.18
N GLY A 553 0.22 4.33 10.54
CA GLY A 553 -0.59 5.41 10.01
C GLY A 553 -1.11 6.28 11.15
N ARG A 554 -0.54 7.48 11.32
CA ARG A 554 -1.37 8.67 11.62
C ARG A 554 -0.77 10.01 11.25
N ASN A 555 0.54 10.17 11.03
CA ASN A 555 1.18 11.36 10.42
C ASN A 555 2.69 11.12 10.28
N GLY A 556 3.27 11.24 9.09
CA GLY A 556 4.73 11.42 8.97
C GLY A 556 5.41 10.60 7.89
N THR A 557 6.28 11.28 7.15
CA THR A 557 7.20 10.77 6.14
C THR A 557 7.90 9.46 6.52
N GLY A 558 8.27 8.67 5.51
CA GLY A 558 8.99 7.40 5.60
C GLY A 558 10.24 7.24 6.42
N SER A 559 10.85 8.34 6.84
CA SER A 559 11.92 8.34 7.84
C SER A 559 11.50 7.67 9.16
N GLN A 560 10.19 7.58 9.45
CA GLN A 560 9.67 6.93 10.65
C GLN A 560 9.54 5.40 10.54
N VAL A 561 9.46 4.79 9.35
CA VAL A 561 9.33 3.32 9.25
C VAL A 561 10.58 2.61 9.80
N ARG A 562 11.77 3.17 9.57
CA ARG A 562 13.05 2.62 10.06
C ARG A 562 13.33 2.90 11.53
N SER A 563 12.81 3.99 12.10
CA SER A 563 13.02 4.28 13.53
C SER A 563 12.26 3.31 14.45
N TYR A 564 11.20 2.65 13.97
CA TYR A 564 10.46 1.66 14.76
C TYR A 564 11.02 0.23 14.70
N LEU A 565 11.79 -0.15 13.67
CA LEU A 565 12.61 -1.38 13.72
C LEU A 565 13.76 -1.24 14.75
N GLN A 566 14.09 -0.02 15.17
CA GLN A 566 15.01 0.30 16.27
C GLN A 566 14.29 0.48 17.63
N TRP A 567 12.95 0.51 17.65
CA TRP A 567 12.14 0.51 18.86
C TRP A 567 11.98 -0.93 19.35
N SER A 568 12.02 -1.17 20.66
CA SER A 568 11.71 -2.50 21.20
C SER A 568 10.22 -2.79 20.99
N PRO A 569 9.85 -3.67 20.04
CA PRO A 569 8.44 -3.96 19.77
C PRO A 569 7.76 -4.49 21.05
N PRO A 570 6.49 -4.12 21.31
CA PRO A 570 5.81 -4.55 22.52
C PRO A 570 5.67 -6.06 22.51
N ALA A 571 6.13 -6.68 23.60
CA ALA A 571 5.89 -8.09 23.84
C ALA A 571 4.39 -8.32 24.01
N LEU A 572 3.89 -9.38 23.39
CA LEU A 572 2.51 -9.81 23.49
C LEU A 572 2.38 -10.90 24.56
N ASP A 573 1.19 -11.00 25.13
CA ASP A 573 0.86 -12.04 26.09
C ASP A 573 0.67 -13.38 25.37
N VAL A 574 1.55 -14.34 25.68
CA VAL A 574 1.57 -15.69 25.09
C VAL A 574 1.27 -16.69 26.21
N ARG A 575 0.22 -17.49 26.01
CA ARG A 575 -0.25 -18.45 27.01
C ARG A 575 -0.58 -19.80 26.37
N PRO A 576 -0.45 -20.91 27.11
CA PRO A 576 -1.05 -22.17 26.69
C PRO A 576 -2.58 -22.04 26.66
N ASP A 577 -3.21 -22.63 25.66
CA ASP A 577 -4.65 -22.77 25.49
C ASP A 577 -4.99 -24.25 25.25
N ALA A 578 -6.24 -24.66 25.48
CA ALA A 578 -6.67 -26.04 25.28
C ALA A 578 -6.44 -26.54 23.85
N ALA A 579 -6.48 -25.65 22.85
CA ALA A 579 -6.26 -25.97 21.45
C ALA A 579 -4.80 -25.72 20.96
N GLY A 580 -3.92 -25.13 21.78
CA GLY A 580 -2.54 -24.84 21.37
C GLY A 580 -1.88 -23.69 22.13
N THR A 581 -1.24 -22.77 21.41
CA THR A 581 -0.69 -21.52 21.98
C THR A 581 -1.61 -20.36 21.62
N LEU A 582 -2.02 -19.58 22.61
CA LEU A 582 -2.82 -18.38 22.45
C LEU A 582 -1.95 -17.14 22.57
N ILE A 583 -2.15 -16.20 21.64
CA ILE A 583 -1.52 -14.88 21.62
C ILE A 583 -2.62 -13.84 21.79
N ARG A 584 -2.50 -12.98 22.81
CA ARG A 584 -3.44 -11.88 23.03
C ARG A 584 -2.84 -10.56 22.57
N VAL A 585 -3.57 -9.87 21.71
CA VAL A 585 -3.29 -8.51 21.24
C VAL A 585 -4.30 -7.56 21.89
N PRO A 586 -3.88 -6.69 22.81
CA PRO A 586 -4.76 -5.70 23.42
C PRO A 586 -5.37 -4.75 22.40
N ALA A 587 -6.61 -4.33 22.66
CA ALA A 587 -7.35 -3.27 21.99
C ALA A 587 -6.49 -2.04 21.62
N THR A 588 -5.65 -1.60 22.57
CA THR A 588 -4.79 -0.42 22.45
C THR A 588 -3.69 -0.56 21.40
N LEU A 589 -3.24 -1.80 21.15
CA LEU A 589 -2.23 -2.14 20.16
C LEU A 589 -2.86 -2.59 18.83
N ARG A 590 -4.17 -2.87 18.79
CA ARG A 590 -4.85 -3.35 17.59
C ARG A 590 -4.86 -2.28 16.50
N ARG A 591 -4.51 -2.71 15.29
CA ARG A 591 -4.57 -1.94 14.04
C ARG A 591 -5.37 -2.72 13.00
N ASN A 592 -5.67 -2.07 11.88
CA ASN A 592 -6.37 -2.73 10.78
C ASN A 592 -5.45 -3.72 10.05
N VAL A 593 -4.15 -3.40 9.97
CA VAL A 593 -3.11 -4.26 9.40
C VAL A 593 -1.89 -4.21 10.31
N PHE A 594 -1.38 -5.35 10.72
CA PHE A 594 -0.14 -5.45 11.50
C PHE A 594 0.44 -6.87 11.42
N TYR A 595 1.70 -7.01 11.83
CA TYR A 595 2.39 -8.29 11.87
C TYR A 595 2.71 -8.69 13.30
N ILE A 596 2.85 -9.99 13.52
CA ILE A 596 3.38 -10.54 14.77
C ILE A 596 4.49 -11.51 14.40
N GLU A 597 5.66 -11.36 15.02
CA GLU A 597 6.71 -12.36 14.93
C GLU A 597 6.71 -13.26 16.15
N LEU A 598 6.79 -14.55 15.91
CA LEU A 598 6.87 -15.57 16.95
C LEU A 598 8.31 -16.01 17.15
N ASP A 599 8.71 -16.08 18.41
CA ASP A 599 9.89 -16.82 18.85
C ASP A 599 9.47 -18.27 19.09
N PRO A 600 9.99 -19.26 18.35
CA PRO A 600 9.63 -20.66 18.53
C PRO A 600 10.01 -21.17 19.93
N GLN A 601 9.25 -22.15 20.45
CA GLN A 601 9.67 -22.90 21.65
C GLN A 601 10.72 -23.96 21.33
#